data_AF-F4QHA5-F1
#
_entry.id   AF-F4QHA5-F1
#
_cell.length_a   1.000
_cell.length_b   1.000
_cell.length_c   1.000
_cell.angle_alpha   90.00
_cell.angle_beta   90.00
_cell.angle_gamma   90.00
#
_symmetry.space_group_name_H-M   'P 1'
#
loop_
_entity.id
_entity.type
_entity.pdbx_description
1 polymer ?
#
loop_
_entity_poly.entity_id
_entity_poly.type
_entity_poly.pdbx_seq_one_letter_code
_entity_poly.pdbx_strand_id
1 'polypeptide(L)'
;MIRRTILTSFAALTLAACSKAPSEERGEHAEEEEFERGPHRGRLLRDGDFAVEIAIFEDGVPPEFHVYPYQNDKPVDPRQVQLTVTLVRLGGKQDKFAFAPQQDYLRGDGEVVEPHSFDVKVAATYKGKNHIWSYASYEGRTTIKANAAIEGGVKTEIAGAAEVSDLIDMSGRVEITPEGKGEIRAWYPGRIMSLTGELGQTVRKGQILARVESSDSLQTYGIPAPISGIIVEKNLNVGDLAIDRAILVIADSTQLHAEFFVYPRDAEKVRVGQSVEVRNLAGDVKVMAKVEAILPTADLASQTLMAHVHIPSSLASSFRPGMGVNGSFAVSSESVPLAVRTKALQPFRDFTVVYMKSGETYEVRMLELGRRTPEWTEVLGGLEPGTEYVTDGAFLIRADIEKSGASHDH
;
A
#
# COMPACT_ATOMS: atom_id res chain seq x y z
N MET A 1 -74.94 -27.58 -5.27
CA MET A 1 -75.20 -26.13 -5.48
C MET A 1 -74.03 -25.57 -6.28
N ILE A 2 -74.19 -25.37 -7.60
CA ILE A 2 -74.16 -24.05 -8.30
C ILE A 2 -72.72 -23.48 -8.37
N ARG A 3 -72.01 -23.30 -9.49
CA ARG A 3 -72.35 -22.62 -10.77
C ARG A 3 -71.23 -22.86 -11.82
N ARG A 4 -71.58 -23.25 -13.06
CA ARG A 4 -71.54 -22.50 -14.35
C ARG A 4 -70.15 -22.32 -15.01
N THR A 5 -69.84 -22.94 -16.16
CA THR A 5 -70.18 -22.67 -17.60
C THR A 5 -69.32 -21.58 -18.29
N ILE A 6 -69.00 -21.84 -19.57
CA ILE A 6 -68.58 -20.94 -20.70
C ILE A 6 -67.07 -21.05 -21.02
N LEU A 7 -66.61 -21.72 -22.09
CA LEU A 7 -66.76 -21.57 -23.56
C LEU A 7 -65.89 -20.44 -24.18
N THR A 8 -65.37 -20.72 -25.38
CA THR A 8 -64.85 -19.87 -26.48
C THR A 8 -63.35 -19.49 -26.57
N SER A 9 -62.70 -20.23 -27.48
CA SER A 9 -61.75 -19.85 -28.55
C SER A 9 -61.76 -18.38 -29.01
N PHE A 10 -60.60 -17.77 -29.33
CA PHE A 10 -60.17 -17.40 -30.69
C PHE A 10 -58.89 -16.51 -30.73
N ALA A 11 -58.13 -16.67 -31.82
CA ALA A 11 -57.33 -15.70 -32.59
C ALA A 11 -55.93 -15.20 -32.15
N ALA A 12 -55.08 -15.23 -33.18
CA ALA A 12 -53.75 -14.66 -33.33
C ALA A 12 -53.75 -13.13 -33.41
N LEU A 13 -52.62 -12.53 -33.04
CA LEU A 13 -52.23 -11.19 -33.46
C LEU A 13 -50.74 -11.19 -33.83
N THR A 14 -50.45 -11.07 -35.12
CA THR A 14 -49.14 -10.72 -35.65
C THR A 14 -49.01 -9.20 -35.63
N LEU A 15 -47.99 -8.67 -34.95
CA LEU A 15 -47.57 -7.28 -35.05
C LEU A 15 -46.08 -7.25 -35.39
N ALA A 16 -45.80 -6.91 -36.65
CA ALA A 16 -44.50 -6.48 -37.10
C ALA A 16 -44.24 -5.08 -36.52
N ALA A 17 -43.13 -4.94 -35.78
CA ALA A 17 -42.59 -3.65 -35.39
C ALA A 17 -41.09 -3.65 -35.69
N CYS A 18 -40.70 -2.81 -36.64
CA CYS A 18 -39.32 -2.46 -36.93
C CYS A 18 -38.62 -1.96 -35.66
N SER A 19 -37.49 -2.57 -35.29
CA SER A 19 -36.48 -1.89 -34.49
C SER A 19 -35.15 -1.94 -35.24
N LYS A 20 -34.63 -0.75 -35.54
CA LYS A 20 -33.26 -0.54 -36.00
C LYS A 20 -32.33 -1.07 -34.91
N ALA A 21 -31.54 -2.09 -35.25
CA ALA A 21 -30.39 -2.47 -34.45
C ALA A 21 -29.39 -1.29 -34.40
N PRO A 22 -28.82 -0.95 -33.24
CA PRO A 22 -27.67 -0.06 -33.20
C PRO A 22 -26.50 -0.79 -33.84
N SER A 23 -25.83 -0.12 -34.78
CA SER A 23 -24.53 -0.52 -35.29
C SER A 23 -23.54 -0.53 -34.13
N GLU A 24 -23.10 -1.73 -33.73
CA GLU A 24 -21.86 -1.90 -32.96
C GLU A 24 -20.71 -1.35 -33.80
N GLU A 25 -20.24 -0.15 -33.48
CA GLU A 25 -18.90 0.27 -33.84
C GLU A 25 -17.94 -0.62 -33.05
N ARG A 26 -17.55 -1.75 -33.67
CA ARG A 26 -16.37 -2.51 -33.29
C ARG A 26 -15.21 -1.53 -33.27
N GLY A 27 -14.68 -1.27 -32.08
CA GLY A 27 -13.36 -0.69 -31.95
C GLY A 27 -12.38 -1.53 -32.76
N GLU A 28 -11.71 -0.89 -33.71
CA GLU A 28 -10.55 -1.45 -34.41
C GLU A 28 -9.48 -1.72 -33.34
N HIS A 29 -9.50 -2.92 -32.76
CA HIS A 29 -8.31 -3.50 -32.17
C HIS A 29 -7.41 -3.84 -33.34
N ALA A 30 -6.25 -3.18 -33.42
CA ALA A 30 -5.20 -3.59 -34.33
C ALA A 30 -4.86 -5.06 -34.00
N GLU A 31 -5.25 -5.97 -34.89
CA GLU A 31 -4.70 -7.33 -34.90
C GLU A 31 -3.20 -7.17 -35.09
N GLU A 32 -2.41 -7.56 -34.09
CA GLU A 32 -0.94 -7.58 -34.23
C GLU A 32 -0.59 -8.54 -35.38
N GLU A 33 0.04 -8.01 -36.43
CA GLU A 33 0.37 -8.75 -37.63
C GLU A 33 1.22 -9.99 -37.29
N GLU A 34 0.71 -11.18 -37.62
CA GLU A 34 1.44 -12.45 -37.57
C GLU A 34 2.67 -12.32 -38.46
N PHE A 35 3.85 -12.18 -37.85
CA PHE A 35 5.10 -11.93 -38.56
C PHE A 35 5.74 -13.24 -39.03
N GLU A 36 6.44 -13.19 -40.17
CA GLU A 36 7.18 -14.34 -40.68
C GLU A 36 8.27 -14.75 -39.69
N ARG A 37 8.34 -16.05 -39.35
CA ARG A 37 9.37 -16.60 -38.47
C ARG A 37 10.48 -17.28 -39.28
N GLY A 38 11.72 -17.06 -38.86
CA GLY A 38 12.87 -17.74 -39.45
C GLY A 38 13.17 -19.10 -38.80
N PRO A 39 14.24 -19.79 -39.25
CA PRO A 39 14.66 -21.09 -38.72
C PRO A 39 14.97 -21.11 -37.21
N HIS A 40 15.32 -19.97 -36.61
CA HIS A 40 15.61 -19.82 -35.17
C HIS A 40 14.40 -19.32 -34.38
N ARG A 41 13.20 -19.34 -34.99
CA ARG A 41 11.92 -18.88 -34.41
C ARG A 41 11.87 -17.38 -34.10
N GLY A 42 12.88 -16.62 -34.53
CA GLY A 42 12.91 -15.16 -34.47
C GLY A 42 12.04 -14.52 -35.55
N ARG A 43 11.87 -13.20 -35.46
CA ARG A 43 11.15 -12.41 -36.47
C ARG A 43 12.02 -12.23 -37.70
N LEU A 44 11.53 -12.64 -38.86
CA LEU A 44 12.24 -12.51 -40.13
C LEU A 44 11.85 -11.19 -40.82
N LEU A 45 12.86 -10.38 -41.14
CA LEU A 45 12.73 -9.07 -41.78
C LEU A 45 13.36 -9.13 -43.16
N ARG A 46 12.56 -8.94 -44.22
CA ARG A 46 13.00 -9.07 -45.62
C ARG A 46 13.08 -7.72 -46.33
N ASP A 47 14.09 -7.55 -47.17
CA ASP A 47 14.19 -6.46 -48.15
C ASP A 47 14.76 -7.03 -49.47
N GLY A 48 13.84 -7.38 -50.37
CA GLY A 48 14.14 -8.16 -51.57
C GLY A 48 14.73 -9.53 -51.20
N ASP A 49 15.91 -9.81 -51.74
CA ASP A 49 16.60 -11.09 -51.55
C ASP A 49 17.42 -11.16 -50.25
N PHE A 50 17.61 -10.04 -49.54
CA PHE A 50 18.33 -10.00 -48.27
C PHE A 50 17.34 -10.00 -47.11
N ALA A 51 17.65 -10.74 -46.05
CA ALA A 51 16.83 -10.80 -44.85
C ALA A 51 17.67 -10.90 -43.59
N VAL A 52 17.10 -10.50 -42.46
CA VAL A 52 17.66 -10.75 -41.13
C VAL A 52 16.58 -11.36 -40.24
N GLU A 53 16.92 -12.45 -39.54
CA GLU A 53 16.09 -12.99 -38.47
C GLU A 53 16.58 -12.44 -37.14
N ILE A 54 15.69 -11.83 -36.36
CA ILE A 54 16.00 -11.26 -35.04
C ILE A 54 15.31 -12.10 -33.97
N ALA A 55 16.09 -12.60 -33.02
CA ALA A 55 15.62 -13.29 -31.83
C ALA A 55 16.18 -12.61 -30.57
N ILE A 56 15.40 -12.64 -29.48
CA ILE A 56 15.89 -12.34 -28.14
C ILE A 56 16.21 -13.69 -27.49
N PHE A 57 17.44 -13.84 -27.00
CA PHE A 57 17.94 -15.05 -26.38
C PHE A 57 18.13 -14.82 -24.87
N GLU A 58 17.59 -15.73 -24.05
CA GLU A 58 17.49 -15.55 -22.59
C GLU A 58 17.88 -16.81 -21.80
N ASP A 59 18.26 -17.90 -22.48
CA ASP A 59 18.56 -19.17 -21.83
C ASP A 59 19.97 -19.15 -21.23
N GLY A 60 20.06 -18.98 -19.91
CA GLY A 60 21.31 -19.00 -19.16
C GLY A 60 22.15 -17.72 -19.26
N VAL A 61 21.64 -16.65 -19.88
CA VAL A 61 22.26 -15.31 -19.97
C VAL A 61 21.18 -14.22 -19.85
N PRO A 62 21.54 -12.99 -19.45
CA PRO A 62 20.62 -11.85 -19.53
C PRO A 62 20.09 -11.67 -20.98
N PRO A 63 18.83 -11.23 -21.17
CA PRO A 63 18.22 -11.13 -22.49
C PRO A 63 19.08 -10.33 -23.47
N GLU A 64 19.40 -10.90 -24.63
CA GLU A 64 20.23 -10.25 -25.64
C GLU A 64 19.76 -10.56 -27.07
N PHE A 65 20.05 -9.67 -28.01
CA PHE A 65 19.71 -9.91 -29.41
C PHE A 65 20.68 -10.87 -30.10
N HIS A 66 20.15 -11.91 -30.74
CA HIS A 66 20.84 -12.73 -31.74
C HIS A 66 20.22 -12.47 -33.12
N VAL A 67 21.06 -12.15 -34.10
CA VAL A 67 20.60 -11.82 -35.46
C VAL A 67 21.28 -12.66 -36.52
N TYR A 68 20.48 -13.34 -37.35
CA TYR A 68 20.94 -14.26 -38.38
C TYR A 68 20.69 -13.66 -39.77
N PRO A 69 21.73 -13.34 -40.56
CA PRO A 69 21.54 -12.77 -41.89
C PRO A 69 21.37 -13.84 -42.98
N TYR A 70 20.52 -13.57 -43.96
CA TYR A 70 20.21 -14.45 -45.08
C TYR A 70 20.28 -13.71 -46.41
N GLN A 71 20.67 -14.44 -47.46
CA GLN A 71 20.59 -14.01 -48.86
C GLN A 71 19.96 -15.15 -49.67
N ASN A 72 18.81 -14.90 -50.30
CA ASN A 72 18.01 -15.93 -50.96
C ASN A 72 17.74 -17.14 -50.04
N ASP A 73 17.32 -16.86 -48.80
CA ASP A 73 17.05 -17.85 -47.74
C ASP A 73 18.24 -18.75 -47.35
N LYS A 74 19.46 -18.39 -47.75
CA LYS A 74 20.69 -19.07 -47.36
C LYS A 74 21.46 -18.23 -46.34
N PRO A 75 22.02 -18.83 -45.27
CA PRO A 75 22.81 -18.12 -44.28
C PRO A 75 23.97 -17.33 -44.93
N VAL A 76 24.18 -16.11 -44.44
CA VAL A 76 25.30 -15.24 -44.81
C VAL A 76 26.31 -15.22 -43.67
N ASP A 77 27.60 -15.12 -43.97
CA ASP A 77 28.63 -14.94 -42.94
C ASP A 77 28.36 -13.62 -42.17
N PRO A 78 28.11 -13.68 -40.84
CA PRO A 78 27.83 -12.50 -40.02
C PRO A 78 28.88 -11.40 -40.12
N ARG A 79 30.14 -11.75 -40.41
CA ARG A 79 31.25 -10.79 -40.54
C ARG A 79 31.09 -9.84 -41.74
N GLN A 80 30.20 -10.17 -42.68
CA GLN A 80 29.93 -9.37 -43.88
C GLN A 80 28.80 -8.37 -43.67
N VAL A 81 28.11 -8.40 -42.53
CA VAL A 81 26.95 -7.58 -42.23
C VAL A 81 27.26 -6.65 -41.07
N GLN A 82 27.03 -5.35 -41.27
CA GLN A 82 27.02 -4.37 -40.19
C GLN A 82 25.57 -4.13 -39.79
N LEU A 83 25.25 -4.26 -38.51
CA LEU A 83 23.87 -4.15 -38.01
C LEU A 83 23.82 -3.17 -36.83
N THR A 84 22.72 -2.44 -36.74
CA THR A 84 22.34 -1.67 -35.57
C THR A 84 20.85 -1.88 -35.31
N VAL A 85 20.50 -2.09 -34.05
CA VAL A 85 19.12 -2.11 -33.59
C VAL A 85 18.90 -0.92 -32.66
N THR A 86 17.84 -0.17 -32.86
CA THR A 86 17.42 0.93 -31.99
C THR A 86 16.01 0.63 -31.48
N LEU A 87 15.86 0.58 -30.16
CA LEU A 87 14.57 0.42 -29.48
C LEU A 87 14.10 1.78 -29.02
N VAL A 88 12.88 2.17 -29.36
CA VAL A 88 12.23 3.37 -28.83
C VAL A 88 11.15 2.94 -27.84
N ARG A 89 11.34 3.26 -26.57
CA ARG A 89 10.40 2.90 -25.50
C ARG A 89 9.34 3.98 -25.31
N LEU A 90 8.25 3.62 -24.62
CA LEU A 90 7.24 4.59 -24.20
C LEU A 90 7.89 5.70 -23.36
N GLY A 91 7.62 6.96 -23.70
CA GLY A 91 8.29 8.13 -23.11
C GLY A 91 9.50 8.64 -23.91
N GLY A 92 9.89 7.96 -25.00
CA GLY A 92 10.87 8.46 -25.98
C GLY A 92 12.33 8.08 -25.71
N LYS A 93 12.61 7.30 -24.66
CA LYS A 93 13.94 6.74 -24.39
C LYS A 93 14.37 5.81 -25.55
N GLN A 94 15.64 5.90 -25.94
CA GLN A 94 16.21 5.09 -27.02
C GLN A 94 17.38 4.25 -26.52
N ASP A 95 17.30 2.94 -26.73
CA ASP A 95 18.39 2.01 -26.50
C ASP A 95 18.97 1.60 -27.85
N LYS A 96 20.28 1.75 -28.05
CA LYS A 96 20.95 1.44 -29.32
C LYS A 96 21.96 0.32 -29.09
N PHE A 97 21.82 -0.75 -29.87
CA PHE A 97 22.64 -1.94 -29.79
C PHE A 97 23.53 -2.04 -31.03
N ALA A 98 24.82 -2.26 -30.78
CA ALA A 98 25.78 -2.67 -31.80
C ALA A 98 25.92 -4.19 -31.77
N PHE A 99 26.50 -4.74 -32.83
CA PHE A 99 26.55 -6.18 -33.03
C PHE A 99 27.95 -6.64 -33.40
N ALA A 100 28.36 -7.77 -32.82
CA ALA A 100 29.61 -8.45 -33.14
C ALA A 100 29.33 -9.85 -33.68
N PRO A 101 30.06 -10.31 -34.71
CA PRO A 101 29.89 -11.65 -35.25
C PRO A 101 30.34 -12.72 -34.26
N GLN A 102 29.46 -13.68 -33.98
CA GLN A 102 29.73 -14.84 -33.15
C GLN A 102 29.18 -16.10 -33.84
N GLN A 103 30.08 -17.01 -34.21
CA GLN A 103 29.73 -18.23 -34.96
C GLN A 103 28.92 -17.89 -36.23
N ASP A 104 27.64 -18.25 -36.29
CA ASP A 104 26.72 -18.09 -37.40
C ASP A 104 25.70 -16.94 -37.22
N TYR A 105 25.84 -16.13 -36.16
CA TYR A 105 24.99 -14.97 -35.89
C TYR A 105 25.76 -13.70 -35.52
N LEU A 106 25.03 -12.59 -35.46
CA LEU A 106 25.43 -11.32 -34.90
C LEU A 106 24.88 -11.22 -33.47
N ARG A 107 25.75 -11.12 -32.47
CA ARG A 107 25.39 -10.95 -31.05
C ARG A 107 25.35 -9.47 -30.68
N GLY A 108 24.27 -9.04 -30.03
CA GLY A 108 24.14 -7.69 -29.47
C GLY A 108 25.14 -7.43 -28.34
N ASP A 109 25.52 -6.17 -28.14
CA ASP A 109 26.49 -5.73 -27.14
C ASP A 109 25.89 -5.32 -25.79
N GLY A 110 24.59 -5.50 -25.60
CA GLY A 110 23.88 -5.09 -24.39
C GLY A 110 22.64 -5.93 -24.09
N GLU A 111 22.13 -5.73 -22.87
CA GLU A 111 20.95 -6.41 -22.36
C GLU A 111 19.66 -5.72 -22.83
N VAL A 112 18.67 -6.52 -23.24
CA VAL A 112 17.32 -6.09 -23.63
C VAL A 112 16.42 -6.14 -22.40
N VAL A 113 16.51 -5.08 -21.58
CA VAL A 113 15.78 -5.00 -20.31
C VAL A 113 14.27 -4.98 -20.53
N GLU A 114 13.54 -5.71 -19.69
CA GLU A 114 12.08 -5.75 -19.67
C GLU A 114 11.42 -4.40 -19.30
N PRO A 115 10.15 -4.15 -19.67
CA PRO A 115 9.34 -4.99 -20.58
C PRO A 115 9.84 -4.88 -22.03
N HIS A 116 9.61 -5.90 -22.85
CA HIS A 116 9.89 -5.86 -24.29
C HIS A 116 8.83 -5.09 -25.07
N SER A 117 8.63 -3.84 -24.64
CA SER A 117 7.62 -2.92 -25.15
C SER A 117 8.31 -1.74 -25.84
N PHE A 118 8.52 -1.84 -27.15
CA PHE A 118 9.29 -0.87 -27.91
C PHE A 118 8.90 -0.85 -29.41
N ASP A 119 9.14 0.31 -30.04
CA ASP A 119 9.29 0.38 -31.49
C ASP A 119 10.72 -0.01 -31.84
N VAL A 120 10.88 -1.02 -32.70
CA VAL A 120 12.19 -1.46 -33.17
C VAL A 120 12.50 -0.80 -34.49
N LYS A 121 13.71 -0.26 -34.62
CA LYS A 121 14.32 0.13 -35.90
C LYS A 121 15.58 -0.68 -36.11
N VAL A 122 15.64 -1.36 -37.25
CA VAL A 122 16.76 -2.22 -37.62
C VAL A 122 17.41 -1.62 -38.86
N ALA A 123 18.71 -1.37 -38.80
CA ALA A 123 19.50 -0.91 -39.93
C ALA A 123 20.64 -1.91 -40.18
N ALA A 124 20.69 -2.45 -41.40
CA ALA A 124 21.75 -3.36 -41.82
C ALA A 124 22.46 -2.82 -43.08
N THR A 125 23.77 -3.04 -43.17
CA THR A 125 24.55 -2.83 -44.38
C THR A 125 25.19 -4.14 -44.81
N TYR A 126 24.89 -4.58 -46.03
CA TYR A 126 25.45 -5.79 -46.63
C TYR A 126 25.84 -5.52 -48.09
N LYS A 127 27.06 -5.89 -48.48
CA LYS A 127 27.62 -5.64 -49.83
C LYS A 127 27.46 -4.18 -50.32
N GLY A 128 27.56 -3.22 -49.40
CA GLY A 128 27.43 -1.79 -49.70
C GLY A 128 26.00 -1.29 -49.91
N LYS A 129 24.97 -2.14 -49.76
CA LYS A 129 23.55 -1.74 -49.74
C LYS A 129 23.07 -1.59 -48.31
N ASN A 130 22.20 -0.61 -48.09
CA ASN A 130 21.57 -0.35 -46.80
C ASN A 130 20.14 -0.87 -46.81
N HIS A 131 19.75 -1.52 -45.72
CA HIS A 131 18.44 -2.10 -45.48
C HIS A 131 17.90 -1.56 -44.16
N ILE A 132 16.63 -1.14 -44.15
CA ILE A 132 16.01 -0.53 -42.97
C ILE A 132 14.62 -1.15 -42.78
N TRP A 133 14.36 -1.58 -41.56
CA TRP A 133 13.07 -2.10 -41.13
C TRP A 133 12.60 -1.40 -39.86
N SER A 134 11.29 -1.35 -39.68
CA SER A 134 10.67 -0.89 -38.44
C SER A 134 9.44 -1.73 -38.11
N TYR A 135 9.28 -2.10 -36.84
CA TYR A 135 8.10 -2.81 -36.36
C TYR A 135 7.84 -2.50 -34.88
N ALA A 136 6.60 -2.65 -34.44
CA ALA A 136 6.21 -2.56 -33.04
C ALA A 136 6.29 -3.93 -32.36
N SER A 137 6.74 -3.95 -31.11
CA SER A 137 6.71 -5.13 -30.22
C SER A 137 6.25 -4.64 -28.86
N TYR A 138 4.99 -4.89 -28.50
CA TYR A 138 4.37 -4.29 -27.32
C TYR A 138 3.99 -5.35 -26.29
N GLU A 139 4.96 -5.82 -25.52
CA GLU A 139 4.63 -6.63 -24.35
C GLU A 139 4.19 -5.75 -23.17
N GLY A 140 3.18 -6.18 -22.42
CA GLY A 140 2.79 -5.50 -21.18
C GLY A 140 2.20 -4.09 -21.38
N ARG A 141 1.67 -3.78 -22.57
CA ARG A 141 1.13 -2.46 -22.93
C ARG A 141 -0.33 -2.56 -23.38
N THR A 142 -1.12 -1.55 -23.04
CA THR A 142 -2.49 -1.38 -23.53
C THR A 142 -2.80 0.09 -23.77
N THR A 143 -3.81 0.38 -24.59
CA THR A 143 -4.38 1.72 -24.75
C THR A 143 -5.84 1.73 -24.30
N ILE A 144 -6.16 2.56 -23.32
CA ILE A 144 -7.50 2.70 -22.76
C ILE A 144 -7.90 4.16 -22.84
N LYS A 145 -8.98 4.45 -23.57
CA LYS A 145 -9.53 5.81 -23.73
C LYS A 145 -9.79 6.45 -22.37
N ALA A 146 -9.57 7.76 -22.26
CA ALA A 146 -9.66 8.48 -21.00
C ALA A 146 -11.03 8.32 -20.30
N ASN A 147 -12.13 8.32 -21.05
CA ASN A 147 -13.47 8.12 -20.50
C ASN A 147 -13.64 6.72 -19.88
N ALA A 148 -13.19 5.66 -20.58
CA ALA A 148 -13.25 4.30 -20.09
C ALA A 148 -12.35 4.11 -18.84
N ALA A 149 -11.18 4.74 -18.80
CA ALA A 149 -10.31 4.73 -17.63
C ALA A 149 -10.98 5.40 -16.41
N ILE A 150 -11.64 6.55 -16.61
CA ILE A 150 -12.37 7.26 -15.55
C ILE A 150 -13.54 6.42 -15.04
N GLU A 151 -14.36 5.85 -15.93
CA GLU A 151 -15.48 4.97 -15.58
C GLU A 151 -15.00 3.70 -14.86
N GLY A 152 -13.82 3.19 -15.23
CA GLY A 152 -13.13 2.08 -14.56
C GLY A 152 -12.49 2.45 -13.21
N GLY A 153 -12.58 3.71 -12.78
CA GLY A 153 -12.05 4.17 -11.50
C GLY A 153 -10.52 4.29 -11.47
N VAL A 154 -9.87 4.40 -12.63
CA VAL A 154 -8.42 4.57 -12.73
C VAL A 154 -8.02 5.93 -12.15
N LYS A 155 -7.08 5.91 -11.21
CA LYS A 155 -6.43 7.12 -10.67
C LYS A 155 -4.93 7.00 -10.82
N THR A 156 -4.26 8.15 -10.93
CA THR A 156 -2.82 8.21 -11.13
C THR A 156 -2.17 9.22 -10.21
N GLU A 157 -0.88 9.01 -9.95
CA GLU A 157 0.01 9.96 -9.28
C GLU A 157 1.32 10.06 -10.07
N ILE A 158 2.10 11.11 -9.79
CA ILE A 158 3.45 11.28 -10.33
C ILE A 158 4.43 10.67 -9.33
N ALA A 159 5.25 9.71 -9.77
CA ALA A 159 6.29 9.12 -8.96
C ALA A 159 7.39 10.16 -8.69
N GLY A 160 7.83 10.27 -7.44
CA GLY A 160 8.81 11.26 -7.05
C GLY A 160 9.29 11.04 -5.62
N ALA A 161 9.93 12.07 -5.06
CA ALA A 161 10.47 12.00 -3.72
C ALA A 161 9.37 11.86 -2.66
N ALA A 162 9.59 11.01 -1.66
CA ALA A 162 8.69 10.82 -0.54
C ALA A 162 9.47 10.63 0.76
N GLU A 163 8.83 10.95 1.88
CA GLU A 163 9.33 10.57 3.20
C GLU A 163 8.93 9.13 3.50
N VAL A 164 9.93 8.29 3.74
CA VAL A 164 9.76 6.88 4.09
C VAL A 164 10.28 6.70 5.51
N SER A 165 9.39 6.32 6.42
CA SER A 165 9.74 6.13 7.83
C SER A 165 9.98 4.66 8.15
N ASP A 166 11.06 4.34 8.87
CA ASP A 166 11.18 3.00 9.44
C ASP A 166 10.22 2.89 10.63
N LEU A 167 9.44 1.80 10.63
CA LEU A 167 8.44 1.54 11.64
C LEU A 167 8.88 0.42 12.57
N ILE A 168 8.66 0.61 13.87
CA ILE A 168 8.75 -0.45 14.88
C ILE A 168 7.35 -0.66 15.44
N ASP A 169 6.81 -1.86 15.21
CA ASP A 169 5.51 -2.24 15.76
C ASP A 169 5.68 -2.83 17.17
N MET A 170 4.93 -2.27 18.11
CA MET A 170 4.93 -2.70 19.51
C MET A 170 3.51 -2.88 20.01
N SER A 171 3.30 -3.91 20.81
CA SER A 171 2.04 -4.09 21.54
C SER A 171 2.10 -3.34 22.88
N GLY A 172 0.97 -2.78 23.26
CA GLY A 172 0.83 -1.97 24.45
C GLY A 172 -0.57 -2.07 25.05
N ARG A 173 -0.84 -1.24 26.05
CA ARG A 173 -2.14 -1.15 26.70
C ARG A 173 -2.50 0.30 27.04
N VAL A 174 -3.77 0.62 27.02
CA VAL A 174 -4.29 1.94 27.40
C VAL A 174 -4.40 2.00 28.92
N GLU A 175 -3.89 3.07 29.51
CA GLU A 175 -3.94 3.35 30.94
C GLU A 175 -4.48 4.75 31.19
N ILE A 176 -4.96 4.97 32.41
CA ILE A 176 -5.36 6.30 32.86
C ILE A 176 -4.10 7.03 33.31
N THR A 177 -3.93 8.27 32.86
CA THR A 177 -2.77 9.07 33.28
C THR A 177 -2.83 9.35 34.79
N PRO A 178 -1.70 9.60 35.47
CA PRO A 178 -1.71 9.98 36.89
C PRO A 178 -2.63 11.17 37.20
N GLU A 179 -2.73 12.13 36.30
CA GLU A 179 -3.59 13.32 36.42
C GLU A 179 -5.09 12.96 36.33
N GLY A 180 -5.41 11.86 35.64
CA GLY A 180 -6.75 11.28 35.57
C GLY A 180 -7.16 10.49 36.82
N LYS A 181 -6.26 10.26 37.77
CA LYS A 181 -6.55 9.52 39.02
C LYS A 181 -6.62 10.47 40.21
N GLY A 182 -7.75 10.43 40.93
CA GLY A 182 -7.97 11.23 42.13
C GLY A 182 -8.28 10.36 43.33
N GLU A 183 -7.50 10.49 44.40
CA GLU A 183 -7.73 9.74 45.64
C GLU A 183 -8.40 10.62 46.70
N ILE A 184 -9.44 10.09 47.33
CA ILE A 184 -10.11 10.72 48.46
C ILE A 184 -9.48 10.18 49.74
N ARG A 185 -8.64 11.00 50.38
CA ARG A 185 -7.99 10.66 51.65
C ARG A 185 -8.50 11.56 52.78
N ALA A 186 -8.53 11.03 53.99
CA ALA A 186 -8.78 11.83 55.17
C ALA A 186 -7.62 12.81 55.38
N TRP A 187 -7.92 14.10 55.59
CA TRP A 187 -6.89 15.10 55.91
C TRP A 187 -6.29 14.89 57.30
N TYR A 188 -7.10 14.40 58.24
CA TYR A 188 -6.68 14.01 59.58
C TYR A 188 -7.22 12.61 59.88
N PRO A 189 -6.50 11.77 60.66
CA PRO A 189 -7.03 10.48 61.07
C PRO A 189 -8.38 10.61 61.79
N GLY A 190 -9.32 9.74 61.45
CA GLY A 190 -10.69 9.89 61.96
C GLY A 190 -11.66 8.81 61.52
N ARG A 191 -12.80 8.73 62.20
CA ARG A 191 -13.85 7.75 61.89
C ARG A 191 -14.74 8.25 60.77
N ILE A 192 -15.04 7.39 59.80
CA ILE A 192 -15.97 7.72 58.71
C ILE A 192 -17.40 7.73 59.24
N MET A 193 -18.02 8.90 59.26
CA MET A 193 -19.38 9.11 59.75
C MET A 193 -20.43 8.91 58.65
N SER A 194 -20.09 9.30 57.42
CA SER A 194 -20.92 9.01 56.24
C SER A 194 -20.07 8.87 54.99
N LEU A 195 -20.56 8.05 54.06
CA LEU A 195 -19.94 7.79 52.77
C LEU A 195 -21.07 7.66 51.74
N THR A 196 -21.12 8.58 50.77
CA THR A 196 -22.19 8.65 49.76
C THR A 196 -21.77 8.17 48.38
N GLY A 197 -20.47 7.89 48.20
CA GLY A 197 -19.91 7.37 46.96
C GLY A 197 -20.04 5.85 46.84
N GLU A 198 -20.54 5.38 45.70
CA GLU A 198 -20.60 3.96 45.34
C GLU A 198 -19.76 3.64 44.09
N LEU A 199 -19.29 2.39 43.99
CA LEU A 199 -18.54 1.92 42.82
C LEU A 199 -19.36 2.12 41.54
N GLY A 200 -18.72 2.65 40.49
CA GLY A 200 -19.35 2.96 39.21
C GLY A 200 -20.14 4.26 39.17
N GLN A 201 -20.28 4.98 40.29
CA GLN A 201 -20.98 6.26 40.32
C GLN A 201 -20.13 7.38 39.70
N THR A 202 -20.75 8.19 38.84
CA THR A 202 -20.16 9.44 38.33
C THR A 202 -20.27 10.55 39.37
N VAL A 203 -19.16 11.24 39.62
CA VAL A 203 -19.04 12.33 40.59
C VAL A 203 -18.43 13.57 39.95
N ARG A 204 -18.76 14.75 40.50
CA ARG A 204 -18.20 16.03 40.07
C ARG A 204 -17.14 16.51 41.05
N LYS A 205 -16.07 17.14 40.56
CA LYS A 205 -15.09 17.84 41.39
C LYS A 205 -15.81 18.76 42.40
N GLY A 206 -15.43 18.66 43.67
CA GLY A 206 -16.03 19.42 44.77
C GLY A 206 -17.23 18.77 45.46
N GLN A 207 -17.81 17.70 44.90
CA GLN A 207 -18.91 16.96 45.53
C GLN A 207 -18.45 16.30 46.84
N ILE A 208 -19.13 16.53 47.96
CA ILE A 208 -18.81 15.89 49.23
C ILE A 208 -19.20 14.41 49.18
N LEU A 209 -18.20 13.53 49.31
CA LEU A 209 -18.40 12.08 49.20
C LEU A 209 -18.20 11.34 50.53
N ALA A 210 -17.44 11.90 51.45
CA ALA A 210 -17.27 11.36 52.80
C ALA A 210 -17.35 12.47 53.85
N ARG A 211 -17.81 12.12 55.05
CA ARG A 211 -17.63 12.95 56.26
C ARG A 211 -16.86 12.14 57.29
N VAL A 212 -15.81 12.75 57.82
CA VAL A 212 -14.90 12.11 58.79
C VAL A 212 -14.91 12.93 60.07
N GLU A 213 -15.05 12.26 61.21
CA GLU A 213 -14.83 12.83 62.53
C GLU A 213 -13.37 12.63 62.92
N SER A 214 -12.64 13.73 63.08
CA SER A 214 -11.22 13.71 63.49
C SER A 214 -11.07 13.08 64.87
N SER A 215 -10.16 12.12 65.01
CA SER A 215 -9.88 11.47 66.30
C SER A 215 -9.31 12.43 67.36
N ASP A 216 -8.65 13.50 66.94
CA ASP A 216 -8.00 14.46 67.86
C ASP A 216 -8.96 15.56 68.30
N SER A 217 -9.70 16.15 67.35
CA SER A 217 -10.55 17.32 67.61
C SER A 217 -12.03 17.01 67.82
N LEU A 218 -12.44 15.78 67.49
CA LEU A 218 -13.84 15.34 67.43
C LEU A 218 -14.73 16.20 66.51
N GLN A 219 -14.12 17.02 65.64
CA GLN A 219 -14.84 17.80 64.65
C GLN A 219 -15.09 16.96 63.40
N THR A 220 -16.30 17.06 62.86
CA THR A 220 -16.65 16.43 61.59
C THR A 220 -16.35 17.37 60.42
N TYR A 221 -15.62 16.89 59.43
CA TYR A 221 -15.36 17.61 58.18
C TYR A 221 -15.75 16.78 56.95
N GLY A 222 -16.13 17.46 55.88
CA GLY A 222 -16.48 16.84 54.61
C GLY A 222 -15.27 16.76 53.68
N ILE A 223 -15.10 15.64 53.00
CA ILE A 223 -14.04 15.43 52.02
C ILE A 223 -14.67 15.50 50.62
N PRO A 224 -14.32 16.51 49.81
CA PRO A 224 -14.81 16.64 48.44
C PRO A 224 -14.05 15.72 47.48
N ALA A 225 -14.68 15.42 46.34
CA ALA A 225 -14.03 14.82 45.18
C ALA A 225 -12.93 15.76 44.64
N PRO A 226 -11.66 15.31 44.51
CA PRO A 226 -10.58 16.14 43.97
C PRO A 226 -10.69 16.37 42.45
N ILE A 227 -11.32 15.44 41.73
CA ILE A 227 -11.57 15.49 40.28
C ILE A 227 -13.00 15.05 39.96
N SER A 228 -13.44 15.32 38.73
CA SER A 228 -14.66 14.71 38.18
C SER A 228 -14.30 13.37 37.56
N GLY A 229 -15.19 12.38 37.63
CA GLY A 229 -14.93 11.06 37.08
C GLY A 229 -15.86 10.00 37.63
N ILE A 230 -15.43 8.75 37.57
CA ILE A 230 -16.16 7.58 38.08
C ILE A 230 -15.42 7.02 39.28
N ILE A 231 -16.15 6.63 40.33
CA ILE A 231 -15.56 5.91 41.47
C ILE A 231 -15.20 4.49 41.03
N VAL A 232 -13.90 4.19 40.99
CA VAL A 232 -13.34 2.90 40.54
C VAL A 232 -12.90 1.99 41.68
N GLU A 233 -12.60 2.56 42.86
CA GLU A 233 -12.29 1.81 44.07
C GLU A 233 -13.04 2.39 45.27
N LYS A 234 -13.50 1.50 46.14
CA LYS A 234 -14.09 1.82 47.45
C LYS A 234 -13.38 0.96 48.49
N ASN A 235 -12.49 1.59 49.24
CA ASN A 235 -11.50 0.91 50.07
C ASN A 235 -11.88 0.91 51.55
N LEU A 236 -12.75 1.84 51.98
CA LEU A 236 -13.25 1.96 53.35
C LEU A 236 -14.77 2.15 53.36
N ASN A 237 -15.39 1.80 54.49
CA ASN A 237 -16.83 1.90 54.74
C ASN A 237 -17.16 2.87 55.87
N VAL A 238 -18.45 3.21 56.00
CA VAL A 238 -18.93 3.95 57.17
C VAL A 238 -18.61 3.17 58.44
N GLY A 239 -18.06 3.87 59.43
CA GLY A 239 -17.62 3.30 60.69
C GLY A 239 -16.15 2.93 60.75
N ASP A 240 -15.47 2.78 59.61
CA ASP A 240 -14.03 2.50 59.54
C ASP A 240 -13.20 3.70 60.00
N LEU A 241 -11.98 3.41 60.46
CA LEU A 241 -10.98 4.43 60.79
C LEU A 241 -10.15 4.75 59.54
N ALA A 242 -10.26 5.97 59.04
CA ALA A 242 -9.46 6.47 57.92
C ALA A 242 -8.14 7.06 58.45
N ILE A 243 -7.00 6.54 57.98
CA ILE A 243 -5.67 6.96 58.40
C ILE A 243 -4.81 7.28 57.18
N ASP A 244 -4.29 6.27 56.51
CA ASP A 244 -3.28 6.34 55.44
C ASP A 244 -3.81 5.89 54.08
N ARG A 245 -4.81 4.99 54.08
CA ARG A 245 -5.46 4.48 52.87
C ARG A 245 -6.48 5.47 52.31
N ALA A 246 -6.59 5.50 50.97
CA ALA A 246 -7.67 6.19 50.29
C ALA A 246 -9.03 5.58 50.71
N ILE A 247 -10.03 6.43 50.90
CA ILE A 247 -11.42 6.05 51.17
C ILE A 247 -12.08 5.59 49.85
N LEU A 248 -11.94 6.43 48.81
CA LEU A 248 -12.42 6.19 47.45
C LEU A 248 -11.33 6.59 46.45
N VAL A 249 -11.35 5.96 45.28
CA VAL A 249 -10.54 6.36 44.12
C VAL A 249 -11.47 6.72 42.97
N ILE A 250 -11.25 7.90 42.40
CA ILE A 250 -11.95 8.43 41.23
C ILE A 250 -11.01 8.34 40.03
N ALA A 251 -11.55 7.94 38.89
CA ALA A 251 -10.86 7.91 37.63
C ALA A 251 -11.60 8.74 36.57
N ASP A 252 -10.89 9.62 35.89
CA ASP A 252 -11.33 10.30 34.67
C ASP A 252 -10.93 9.44 33.47
N SER A 253 -11.92 8.79 32.85
CA SER A 253 -11.69 7.92 31.69
C SER A 253 -11.33 8.67 30.40
N THR A 254 -11.22 10.01 30.43
CA THR A 254 -10.81 10.83 29.28
C THR A 254 -9.32 11.20 29.30
N GLN A 255 -8.66 11.05 30.45
CA GLN A 255 -7.23 11.29 30.61
C GLN A 255 -6.49 9.96 30.38
N LEU A 256 -6.13 9.69 29.13
CA LEU A 256 -5.59 8.40 28.71
C LEU A 256 -4.22 8.54 28.03
N HIS A 257 -3.37 7.56 28.25
CA HIS A 257 -2.18 7.30 27.45
C HIS A 257 -2.12 5.80 27.09
N ALA A 258 -1.39 5.46 26.03
CA ALA A 258 -1.02 4.09 25.71
C ALA A 258 0.41 3.83 26.17
N GLU A 259 0.60 2.76 26.93
CA GLU A 259 1.91 2.29 27.40
C GLU A 259 2.44 1.18 26.50
N PHE A 260 3.65 1.37 25.99
CA PHE A 260 4.36 0.40 25.17
C PHE A 260 5.68 0.01 25.83
N PHE A 261 5.97 -1.29 25.87
CA PHE A 261 7.26 -1.80 26.35
C PHE A 261 8.26 -1.78 25.20
N VAL A 262 9.31 -0.98 25.36
CA VAL A 262 10.41 -0.84 24.42
C VAL A 262 11.58 -1.72 24.89
N TYR A 263 11.90 -2.74 24.09
CA TYR A 263 12.99 -3.67 24.40
C TYR A 263 14.37 -3.06 24.09
N PRO A 264 15.46 -3.53 24.74
CA PRO A 264 16.80 -2.96 24.57
C PRO A 264 17.26 -2.78 23.11
N ARG A 265 16.92 -3.72 22.21
CA ARG A 265 17.26 -3.64 20.77
C ARG A 265 16.65 -2.42 20.04
N ASP A 266 15.54 -1.89 20.57
CA ASP A 266 14.76 -0.81 19.96
C ASP A 266 14.86 0.49 20.79
N ALA A 267 15.35 0.40 22.04
CA ALA A 267 15.46 1.51 22.98
C ALA A 267 16.30 2.68 22.45
N GLU A 268 17.37 2.39 21.70
CA GLU A 268 18.20 3.43 21.07
C GLU A 268 17.50 4.15 19.91
N LYS A 269 16.39 3.63 19.40
CA LYS A 269 15.66 4.19 18.25
C LYS A 269 14.42 4.98 18.67
N VAL A 270 13.83 4.66 19.83
CA VAL A 270 12.62 5.33 20.32
C VAL A 270 12.97 6.63 21.07
N ARG A 271 12.32 7.74 20.72
CA ARG A 271 12.55 9.08 21.28
C ARG A 271 11.23 9.81 21.52
N VAL A 272 11.23 10.69 22.54
CA VAL A 272 10.11 11.61 22.81
C VAL A 272 9.84 12.47 21.58
N GLY A 273 8.55 12.65 21.25
CA GLY A 273 8.09 13.44 20.11
C GLY A 273 7.90 12.67 18.80
N GLN A 274 8.37 11.41 18.70
CA GLN A 274 8.14 10.55 17.54
C GLN A 274 6.65 10.31 17.31
N SER A 275 6.26 10.25 16.04
CA SER A 275 4.89 9.91 15.63
C SER A 275 4.65 8.41 15.82
N VAL A 276 3.49 8.08 16.35
CA VAL A 276 3.03 6.71 16.57
C VAL A 276 1.62 6.60 16.02
N GLU A 277 1.37 5.64 15.12
CA GLU A 277 0.01 5.24 14.78
C GLU A 277 -0.45 4.21 15.81
N VAL A 278 -1.36 4.59 16.69
CA VAL A 278 -1.96 3.69 17.68
C VAL A 278 -3.24 3.12 17.11
N ARG A 279 -3.36 1.79 17.14
CA ARG A 279 -4.53 1.03 16.67
C ARG A 279 -5.07 0.18 17.81
N ASN A 280 -6.39 0.07 17.90
CA ASN A 280 -6.99 -0.95 18.73
C ASN A 280 -6.72 -2.36 18.15
N LEU A 281 -6.94 -3.42 18.94
CA LEU A 281 -6.70 -4.78 18.46
C LEU A 281 -7.61 -5.21 17.30
N ALA A 282 -8.78 -4.59 17.15
CA ALA A 282 -9.68 -4.84 16.03
C ALA A 282 -9.22 -4.15 14.72
N GLY A 283 -8.36 -3.14 14.80
CA GLY A 283 -7.80 -2.41 13.68
C GLY A 283 -8.74 -1.39 13.02
N ASP A 284 -9.98 -1.26 13.50
CA ASP A 284 -11.01 -0.35 12.95
C ASP A 284 -10.87 1.09 13.48
N VAL A 285 -10.24 1.26 14.65
CA VAL A 285 -9.94 2.59 15.21
C VAL A 285 -8.44 2.82 15.24
N LYS A 286 -8.02 3.94 14.67
CA LYS A 286 -6.63 4.39 14.63
C LYS A 286 -6.47 5.87 14.94
N VAL A 287 -5.35 6.23 15.56
CA VAL A 287 -5.00 7.62 15.85
C VAL A 287 -3.50 7.84 15.65
N MET A 288 -3.16 8.95 15.01
CA MET A 288 -1.79 9.46 15.01
C MET A 288 -1.55 10.26 16.29
N ALA A 289 -0.61 9.79 17.10
CA ALA A 289 -0.23 10.39 18.36
C ALA A 289 1.29 10.55 18.45
N LYS A 290 1.78 11.11 19.55
CA LYS A 290 3.21 11.29 19.79
C LYS A 290 3.64 10.62 21.08
N VAL A 291 4.89 10.15 21.10
CA VAL A 291 5.55 9.71 22.34
C VAL A 291 5.68 10.92 23.27
N GLU A 292 5.02 10.88 24.43
CA GLU A 292 5.04 11.96 25.42
C GLU A 292 6.21 11.80 26.41
N ALA A 293 6.52 10.56 26.78
CA ALA A 293 7.54 10.24 27.76
C ALA A 293 8.14 8.86 27.49
N ILE A 294 9.38 8.68 27.93
CA ILE A 294 10.06 7.38 27.98
C ILE A 294 10.58 7.22 29.41
N LEU A 295 10.12 6.17 30.09
CA LEU A 295 10.40 5.92 31.49
C LEU A 295 11.18 4.60 31.62
N PRO A 296 12.12 4.48 32.58
CA PRO A 296 12.65 3.18 32.95
C PRO A 296 11.53 2.35 33.59
N THR A 297 11.48 1.05 33.29
CA THR A 297 10.60 0.15 34.02
C THR A 297 11.19 -0.20 35.39
N ALA A 298 10.34 -0.60 36.33
CA ALA A 298 10.77 -1.05 37.66
C ALA A 298 11.53 -2.40 37.63
N ASP A 299 11.34 -3.19 36.57
CA ASP A 299 12.02 -4.47 36.39
C ASP A 299 13.38 -4.29 35.72
N LEU A 300 14.41 -4.10 36.55
CA LEU A 300 15.81 -4.00 36.15
C LEU A 300 16.34 -5.23 35.39
N ALA A 301 15.72 -6.41 35.55
CA ALA A 301 16.15 -7.62 34.85
C ALA A 301 15.76 -7.60 33.37
N SER A 302 14.61 -7.00 33.05
CA SER A 302 14.13 -6.89 31.67
C SER A 302 14.87 -5.84 30.84
N GLN A 303 15.48 -4.84 31.50
CA GLN A 303 16.04 -3.63 30.88
C GLN A 303 15.09 -2.94 29.87
N THR A 304 13.78 -3.15 30.04
CA THR A 304 12.77 -2.54 29.16
C THR A 304 12.53 -1.09 29.55
N LEU A 305 12.25 -0.25 28.56
CA LEU A 305 11.73 1.10 28.78
C LEU A 305 10.22 1.10 28.52
N MET A 306 9.52 2.06 29.11
CA MET A 306 8.09 2.27 28.89
C MET A 306 7.89 3.58 28.14
N ALA A 307 7.41 3.48 26.91
CA ALA A 307 7.02 4.64 26.12
C ALA A 307 5.55 4.94 26.37
N HIS A 308 5.24 6.16 26.80
CA HIS A 308 3.88 6.64 26.88
C HIS A 308 3.53 7.39 25.60
N VAL A 309 2.34 7.15 25.08
CA VAL A 309 1.81 7.80 23.88
C VAL A 309 0.45 8.40 24.22
N HIS A 310 0.32 9.71 24.06
CA HIS A 310 -0.90 10.42 24.41
C HIS A 310 -2.10 9.93 23.60
N ILE A 311 -3.22 9.65 24.27
CA ILE A 311 -4.50 9.33 23.60
C ILE A 311 -5.44 10.53 23.76
N PRO A 312 -5.85 11.19 22.67
CA PRO A 312 -6.77 12.33 22.74
C PRO A 312 -8.08 11.97 23.45
N SER A 313 -8.54 12.86 24.33
CA SER A 313 -9.78 12.67 25.11
C SER A 313 -11.03 12.45 24.24
N SER A 314 -11.06 12.98 23.02
CA SER A 314 -12.12 12.75 22.04
C SER A 314 -12.26 11.28 21.62
N LEU A 315 -11.24 10.46 21.84
CA LEU A 315 -11.20 9.04 21.50
C LEU A 315 -11.36 8.12 22.72
N ALA A 316 -11.65 8.66 23.90
CA ALA A 316 -11.92 7.89 25.12
C ALA A 316 -13.12 6.92 24.98
N SER A 317 -14.03 7.19 24.03
CA SER A 317 -15.13 6.31 23.67
C SER A 317 -14.72 5.11 22.78
N SER A 318 -13.51 5.11 22.25
CA SER A 318 -12.95 4.01 21.43
C SER A 318 -11.72 3.34 22.06
N PHE A 319 -10.98 4.06 22.90
CA PHE A 319 -9.87 3.52 23.70
C PHE A 319 -10.28 3.53 25.17
N ARG A 320 -10.44 2.35 25.77
CA ARG A 320 -10.79 2.22 27.20
C ARG A 320 -9.56 1.85 28.02
N PRO A 321 -9.49 2.28 29.30
CA PRO A 321 -8.51 1.77 30.25
C PRO A 321 -8.45 0.24 30.26
N GLY A 322 -7.24 -0.31 30.29
CA GLY A 322 -6.97 -1.76 30.25
C GLY A 322 -7.04 -2.39 28.85
N MET A 323 -7.46 -1.66 27.81
CA MET A 323 -7.56 -2.19 26.45
C MET A 323 -6.16 -2.40 25.85
N GLY A 324 -5.93 -3.56 25.23
CA GLY A 324 -4.73 -3.78 24.42
C GLY A 324 -4.73 -2.93 23.15
N VAL A 325 -3.55 -2.49 22.72
CA VAL A 325 -3.34 -1.70 21.50
C VAL A 325 -2.06 -2.11 20.80
N ASN A 326 -1.97 -1.83 19.51
CA ASN A 326 -0.72 -1.88 18.75
C ASN A 326 -0.29 -0.46 18.38
N GLY A 327 1.00 -0.18 18.45
CA GLY A 327 1.58 1.10 18.11
C GLY A 327 2.66 0.90 17.05
N SER A 328 2.57 1.64 15.95
CA SER A 328 3.58 1.66 14.91
C SER A 328 4.41 2.94 15.04
N PHE A 329 5.65 2.81 15.53
CA PHE A 329 6.52 3.93 15.89
C PHE A 329 7.41 4.31 14.72
N ALA A 330 7.31 5.56 14.24
CA ALA A 330 8.22 6.10 13.24
C ALA A 330 9.57 6.46 13.88
N VAL A 331 10.54 5.55 13.77
CA VAL A 331 11.84 5.68 14.46
C VAL A 331 12.93 6.35 13.64
N SER A 332 12.78 6.35 12.32
CA SER A 332 13.55 7.15 11.38
C SER A 332 12.57 7.71 10.34
N SER A 333 12.94 8.81 9.71
CA SER A 333 12.27 9.29 8.50
C SER A 333 13.36 9.74 7.57
N GLU A 334 13.36 9.21 6.36
CA GLU A 334 14.31 9.59 5.34
C GLU A 334 13.56 9.94 4.06
N SER A 335 13.97 11.05 3.45
CA SER A 335 13.54 11.41 2.12
C SER A 335 14.23 10.50 1.11
N VAL A 336 13.45 9.69 0.40
CA VAL A 336 13.93 8.90 -0.73
C VAL A 336 13.68 9.68 -2.02
N PRO A 337 14.57 9.59 -3.02
CA PRO A 337 14.43 10.35 -4.27
C PRO A 337 13.25 9.86 -5.12
N LEU A 338 12.84 8.60 -4.95
CA LEU A 338 11.76 7.99 -5.72
C LEU A 338 10.98 6.98 -4.87
N ALA A 339 9.66 7.18 -4.81
CA ALA A 339 8.72 6.26 -4.21
C ALA A 339 7.40 6.22 -4.99
N VAL A 340 6.69 5.11 -4.80
CA VAL A 340 5.31 4.92 -5.27
C VAL A 340 4.40 4.56 -4.10
N ARG A 341 3.10 4.80 -4.25
CA ARG A 341 2.10 4.35 -3.28
C ARG A 341 2.21 2.85 -3.10
N THR A 342 2.35 2.37 -1.86
CA THR A 342 2.44 0.92 -1.60
C THR A 342 1.22 0.16 -2.11
N LYS A 343 0.03 0.80 -2.11
CA LYS A 343 -1.21 0.24 -2.66
C LYS A 343 -1.21 0.10 -4.20
N ALA A 344 -0.34 0.82 -4.90
CA ALA A 344 -0.25 0.80 -6.36
C ALA A 344 0.54 -0.40 -6.88
N LEU A 345 1.34 -1.05 -6.03
CA LEU A 345 2.10 -2.24 -6.39
C LEU A 345 1.14 -3.38 -6.76
N GLN A 346 1.35 -3.96 -7.93
CA GLN A 346 0.57 -5.09 -8.45
C GLN A 346 1.48 -6.29 -8.70
N PRO A 347 1.01 -7.51 -8.46
CA PRO A 347 1.66 -8.69 -8.99
C PRO A 347 1.40 -8.77 -10.51
N PHE A 348 2.45 -9.09 -11.26
CA PHE A 348 2.37 -9.39 -12.69
C PHE A 348 3.41 -10.47 -13.02
N ARG A 349 2.93 -11.69 -13.34
CA ARG A 349 3.76 -12.90 -13.39
C ARG A 349 4.55 -13.05 -12.07
N ASP A 350 5.87 -13.21 -12.15
CA ASP A 350 6.77 -13.36 -11.00
C ASP A 350 7.27 -12.02 -10.43
N PHE A 351 6.85 -10.89 -11.01
CA PHE A 351 7.33 -9.56 -10.65
C PHE A 351 6.30 -8.75 -9.87
N THR A 352 6.82 -7.79 -9.08
CA THR A 352 6.02 -6.70 -8.53
C THR A 352 6.19 -5.47 -9.41
N VAL A 353 5.08 -4.91 -9.86
CA VAL A 353 5.05 -3.88 -10.90
C VAL A 353 4.18 -2.69 -10.50
N VAL A 354 4.33 -1.60 -11.23
CA VAL A 354 3.31 -0.56 -11.38
C VAL A 354 2.96 -0.40 -12.86
N TYR A 355 1.83 0.24 -13.15
CA TYR A 355 1.48 0.60 -14.52
C TYR A 355 1.80 2.07 -14.75
N MET A 356 2.80 2.36 -15.59
CA MET A 356 3.10 3.70 -16.10
C MET A 356 1.96 4.13 -17.03
N LYS A 357 1.60 5.42 -17.00
CA LYS A 357 0.69 6.05 -17.95
C LYS A 357 1.42 7.09 -18.78
N SER A 358 1.19 7.06 -20.09
CA SER A 358 1.62 8.09 -21.04
C SER A 358 0.47 8.38 -22.01
N GLY A 359 -0.24 9.49 -21.78
CA GLY A 359 -1.46 9.79 -22.52
C GLY A 359 -2.57 8.78 -22.18
N GLU A 360 -3.06 8.05 -23.18
CA GLU A 360 -4.05 6.97 -23.03
C GLU A 360 -3.41 5.57 -23.00
N THR A 361 -2.09 5.49 -23.08
CA THR A 361 -1.33 4.24 -23.09
C THR A 361 -0.81 3.92 -21.69
N TYR A 362 -0.93 2.65 -21.30
CA TYR A 362 -0.49 2.10 -20.04
C TYR A 362 0.52 0.98 -20.28
N GLU A 363 1.59 0.93 -19.50
CA GLU A 363 2.65 -0.07 -19.66
C GLU A 363 3.15 -0.58 -18.30
N VAL A 364 3.39 -1.89 -18.22
CA VAL A 364 4.01 -2.53 -17.05
C VAL A 364 5.41 -1.96 -16.80
N ARG A 365 5.72 -1.70 -15.54
CA ARG A 365 7.07 -1.36 -15.06
C ARG A 365 7.44 -2.29 -13.93
N MET A 366 8.37 -3.21 -14.20
CA MET A 366 9.03 -4.02 -13.18
C MET A 366 9.84 -3.11 -12.27
N LEU A 367 9.74 -3.31 -10.95
CA LEU A 367 10.40 -2.43 -9.99
C LEU A 367 11.44 -3.19 -9.17
N GLU A 368 12.59 -2.54 -8.98
CA GLU A 368 13.48 -2.88 -7.88
C GLU A 368 13.05 -2.08 -6.66
N LEU A 369 12.64 -2.77 -5.59
CA LEU A 369 12.02 -2.14 -4.43
C LEU A 369 12.99 -2.05 -3.25
N GLY A 370 12.92 -0.92 -2.54
CA GLY A 370 13.66 -0.67 -1.31
C GLY A 370 12.76 -0.80 -0.08
N ARG A 371 12.89 0.16 0.84
CA ARG A 371 12.07 0.22 2.06
C ARG A 371 10.58 0.33 1.73
N ARG A 372 9.78 -0.31 2.56
CA ARG A 372 8.33 -0.35 2.41
C ARG A 372 7.64 0.09 3.69
N THR A 373 6.72 1.03 3.56
CA THR A 373 5.81 1.48 4.61
C THR A 373 4.37 1.16 4.21
N PRO A 374 3.37 1.43 5.07
CA PRO A 374 1.96 1.30 4.67
C PRO A 374 1.55 2.25 3.54
N GLU A 375 2.20 3.41 3.41
CA GLU A 375 1.81 4.46 2.47
C GLU A 375 2.71 4.48 1.22
N TRP A 376 4.02 4.39 1.42
CA TRP A 376 5.05 4.55 0.40
C TRP A 376 5.99 3.34 0.34
N THR A 377 6.35 2.96 -0.88
CA THR A 377 7.44 2.01 -1.15
C THR A 377 8.51 2.73 -1.95
N GLU A 378 9.74 2.70 -1.46
CA GLU A 378 10.93 3.20 -2.14
C GLU A 378 11.19 2.38 -3.41
N VAL A 379 11.53 3.07 -4.50
CA VAL A 379 11.86 2.46 -5.79
C VAL A 379 13.32 2.74 -6.09
N LEU A 380 14.11 1.67 -6.20
CA LEU A 380 15.54 1.71 -6.48
C LEU A 380 15.83 1.68 -7.99
N GLY A 381 14.92 1.09 -8.77
CA GLY A 381 15.08 0.89 -10.21
C GLY A 381 13.78 0.53 -10.91
N GLY A 382 13.78 0.64 -12.25
CA GLY A 382 12.66 0.25 -13.11
C GLY A 382 11.58 1.32 -13.33
N LEU A 383 11.70 2.49 -12.69
CA LEU A 383 10.82 3.64 -12.89
C LEU A 383 11.63 4.93 -12.86
N GLU A 384 11.31 5.87 -13.75
CA GLU A 384 11.97 7.18 -13.78
C GLU A 384 11.21 8.18 -12.89
N PRO A 385 11.90 9.07 -12.15
CA PRO A 385 11.24 10.17 -11.45
C PRO A 385 10.42 11.05 -12.40
N GLY A 386 9.24 11.47 -11.96
CA GLY A 386 8.30 12.23 -12.79
C GLY A 386 7.35 11.35 -13.62
N THR A 387 7.49 10.03 -13.58
CA THR A 387 6.59 9.11 -14.27
C THR A 387 5.18 9.14 -13.67
N GLU A 388 4.15 9.34 -14.50
CA GLU A 388 2.76 9.13 -14.10
C GLU A 388 2.48 7.62 -14.00
N TYR A 389 1.91 7.16 -12.88
CA TYR A 389 1.60 5.75 -12.66
C TYR A 389 0.23 5.56 -12.02
N VAL A 390 -0.37 4.38 -12.22
CA VAL A 390 -1.71 4.03 -11.71
C VAL A 390 -1.66 3.69 -10.22
N THR A 391 -2.48 4.38 -9.42
CA THR A 391 -2.62 4.15 -7.97
C THR A 391 -3.89 3.39 -7.59
N ASP A 392 -4.94 3.51 -8.40
CA ASP A 392 -6.24 2.87 -8.20
C ASP A 392 -6.78 2.40 -9.56
N GLY A 393 -7.63 1.36 -9.58
CA GLY A 393 -8.19 0.83 -10.82
C GLY A 393 -7.23 0.00 -11.69
N ALA A 394 -6.07 -0.39 -11.15
CA ALA A 394 -5.05 -1.17 -11.86
C ALA A 394 -5.55 -2.51 -12.45
N PHE A 395 -6.63 -3.06 -11.89
CA PHE A 395 -7.24 -4.29 -12.40
C PHE A 395 -7.69 -4.18 -13.87
N LEU A 396 -8.27 -3.04 -14.27
CA LEU A 396 -8.72 -2.82 -15.65
C LEU A 396 -7.53 -2.92 -16.62
N ILE A 397 -6.42 -2.27 -16.28
CA ILE A 397 -5.19 -2.26 -17.08
C ILE A 397 -4.60 -3.66 -17.14
N ARG A 398 -4.49 -4.35 -15.99
CA ARG A 398 -3.95 -5.71 -15.92
C ARG A 398 -4.75 -6.69 -16.77
N ALA A 399 -6.07 -6.67 -16.64
CA ALA A 399 -6.95 -7.58 -17.36
C ALA A 399 -6.85 -7.42 -18.88
N ASP A 400 -6.72 -6.18 -19.36
CA ASP A 400 -6.58 -5.92 -20.80
C ASP A 400 -5.20 -6.35 -21.33
N ILE A 401 -4.14 -6.12 -20.56
CA ILE A 401 -2.77 -6.59 -20.88
C ILE A 401 -2.70 -8.13 -20.91
N GLU A 402 -3.25 -8.80 -19.90
CA GLU A 402 -3.24 -10.27 -19.82
C GLU A 402 -4.06 -10.91 -20.95
N LYS A 403 -5.17 -10.28 -21.35
CA LYS A 403 -5.98 -10.72 -22.50
C LYS A 403 -5.20 -10.66 -23.80
N SER A 404 -4.44 -9.59 -24.03
CA SER A 404 -3.60 -9.40 -25.23
C SER A 404 -2.35 -10.30 -25.21
N GLY A 405 -1.84 -10.65 -24.03
CA GLY A 405 -0.74 -11.61 -23.89
C GLY A 405 -1.14 -13.05 -24.19
N ALA A 406 -2.31 -13.48 -23.72
CA ALA A 406 -2.77 -14.87 -23.85
C ALA A 406 -3.05 -15.31 -25.30
N SER A 407 -3.25 -14.39 -26.24
CA SER A 407 -3.39 -14.71 -27.67
C SER A 407 -2.09 -15.17 -28.35
N HIS A 408 -0.94 -15.07 -27.68
CA HIS A 408 0.38 -15.38 -28.26
C HIS A 408 0.93 -16.77 -27.91
N ASP A 409 0.36 -17.47 -26.92
CA ASP A 409 0.84 -18.76 -26.42
C ASP A 409 0.25 -19.99 -27.16
N HIS A 410 -0.35 -19.81 -28.34
CA HIS A 410 -1.05 -20.86 -29.08
C HIS A 410 -0.30 -21.41 -30.30
#